data_AF-A0A2Z6MUF9-F1
#
_entry.id   AF-A0A2Z6MUF9-F1
#
_cell.length_a   1.000
_cell.length_b   1.000
_cell.length_c   1.000
_cell.angle_alpha   90.00
_cell.angle_beta   90.00
_cell.angle_gamma   90.00
#
_symmetry.space_group_name_H-M   'P 1'
#
loop_
_entity.id
_entity.type
_entity.pdbx_description
1 polymer ?
#
loop_
_entity_poly.entity_id
_entity_poly.type
_entity_poly.pdbx_seq_one_letter_code
_entity_poly.pdbx_strand_id
1 'polypeptide(L)'
;MPLKVWKNIVKLQRGFLWGGATLGRKIAWVRWDKVCRPNSDGRLGIRDLRVVNLALLGKWRWRLISGGQGIWRDIISARYGLLYPSPHFGGRPSGFRGASLWWKDVSLLGSSVEIGSDWFSKGVLKRVGNGGSSSFWFDPWVGDIPLKIQFQSLFQLSDQQLDLVGEMGYWLDLEWHWVFRWRRDLSVPEIGLLEALLSAVQNTPLLGVVDSWSWRHDSTGTYSVKSAYMVLSAGSVASDLDSLLARVWKSWAPSKVIVFSWQLLQDRVPSRQNLLRRRVIRDPRDSFCAFCGASLESVDHLFVTCDSISPVWYSLFRWLDFRFVSPPSISSVFQSFLGFGVGRKIRLGWLLIWHATVCTIWNSRNDVIFARGTVSIESLVDKVKLSSWKWYLAKNPGSPCSFYEWEVQPILCWS
;
A
#
# COMPACT_ATOMS: atom_id res chain seq x y z
N MET A 1 -3.03 16.72 -9.64
CA MET A 1 -3.81 17.44 -8.59
C MET A 1 -2.97 18.59 -8.03
N PRO A 2 -3.50 19.83 -7.92
CA PRO A 2 -2.74 20.95 -7.37
C PRO A 2 -2.25 20.70 -5.94
N LEU A 3 -0.99 21.06 -5.66
CA LEU A 3 -0.34 20.81 -4.36
C LEU A 3 -1.09 21.42 -3.17
N LYS A 4 -1.68 22.61 -3.35
CA LYS A 4 -2.46 23.29 -2.30
C LYS A 4 -3.71 22.50 -1.93
N VAL A 5 -4.43 22.00 -2.95
CA VAL A 5 -5.63 21.17 -2.76
C VAL A 5 -5.27 19.86 -2.07
N TRP A 6 -4.22 19.20 -2.52
CA TRP A 6 -3.70 17.98 -1.88
C TRP A 6 -3.38 18.19 -0.40
N LYS A 7 -2.60 19.23 -0.06
CA LYS A 7 -2.24 19.56 1.32
C LYS A 7 -3.49 19.82 2.18
N ASN A 8 -4.48 20.52 1.63
CA ASN A 8 -5.73 20.81 2.33
C ASN A 8 -6.55 19.54 2.62
N ILE A 9 -6.71 18.65 1.63
CA ILE A 9 -7.45 17.40 1.83
C ILE A 9 -6.71 16.50 2.84
N VAL A 10 -5.39 16.35 2.72
CA VAL A 10 -4.60 15.58 3.70
C VAL A 10 -4.70 16.19 5.09
N LYS A 11 -4.70 17.52 5.22
CA LYS A 11 -4.92 18.21 6.50
C LYS A 11 -6.30 17.86 7.09
N LEU A 12 -7.36 17.85 6.27
CA LEU A 12 -8.71 17.46 6.70
C LEU A 12 -8.78 15.98 7.11
N GLN A 13 -8.23 15.06 6.32
CA GLN A 13 -8.18 13.64 6.67
C GLN A 13 -7.45 13.40 7.99
N ARG A 14 -6.32 14.08 8.20
CA ARG A 14 -5.54 14.03 9.45
C ARG A 14 -6.32 14.65 10.61
N GLY A 15 -6.96 15.79 10.38
CA GLY A 15 -7.79 16.47 11.36
C GLY A 15 -8.96 15.60 11.80
N PHE A 16 -9.62 14.91 10.86
CA PHE A 16 -10.70 13.99 11.16
C PHE A 16 -10.20 12.76 11.93
N LEU A 17 -9.13 12.10 11.45
CA LEU A 17 -8.60 10.88 12.08
C LEU A 17 -8.19 11.11 13.53
N TRP A 18 -7.48 12.20 13.81
CA TRP A 18 -6.94 12.46 15.16
C TRP A 18 -7.83 13.36 16.00
N GLY A 19 -8.49 14.34 15.38
CA GLY A 19 -9.32 15.37 16.02
C GLY A 19 -10.78 14.96 16.23
N GLY A 20 -11.29 14.00 15.45
CA GLY A 20 -12.70 13.65 15.39
C GLY A 20 -13.53 14.68 14.60
N ALA A 21 -14.86 14.58 14.69
CA ALA A 21 -15.79 15.41 13.93
C ALA A 21 -15.67 16.91 14.22
N THR A 22 -15.26 17.28 15.44
CA THR A 22 -15.05 18.68 15.83
C THR A 22 -13.76 19.29 15.26
N LEU A 23 -12.97 18.53 14.50
CA LEU A 23 -11.68 18.92 13.92
C LEU A 23 -10.73 19.58 14.93
N GLY A 24 -10.88 19.23 16.21
CA GLY A 24 -10.05 19.76 17.28
C GLY A 24 -8.57 19.45 17.03
N ARG A 25 -7.69 20.38 17.41
CA ARG A 25 -6.24 20.19 17.27
C ARG A 25 -5.76 19.15 18.30
N LYS A 26 -5.83 17.87 17.93
CA LYS A 26 -5.33 16.74 18.73
C LYS A 26 -3.95 16.28 18.25
N ILE A 27 -3.23 15.63 19.15
CA ILE A 27 -1.89 15.11 18.89
C ILE A 27 -1.99 13.96 17.88
N ALA A 28 -1.26 14.08 16.76
CA ALA A 28 -1.07 12.98 15.83
C ALA A 28 -0.05 11.99 16.42
N TRP A 29 -0.52 10.81 16.83
CA TRP A 29 0.33 9.83 17.50
C TRP A 29 1.20 9.03 16.53
N VAL A 30 0.67 8.71 15.35
CA VAL A 30 1.38 7.97 14.30
C VAL A 30 1.66 8.89 13.11
N ARG A 31 2.85 8.74 12.52
CA ARG A 31 3.22 9.51 11.31
C ARG A 31 2.29 9.16 10.14
N TRP A 32 1.96 10.15 9.32
CA TRP A 32 0.99 9.98 8.23
C TRP A 32 1.46 9.03 7.13
N ASP A 33 2.76 9.04 6.80
CA ASP A 33 3.36 8.09 5.86
C ASP A 33 3.16 6.63 6.31
N LYS A 34 3.25 6.37 7.62
CA LYS A 34 2.93 5.05 8.19
C LYS A 34 1.43 4.77 8.14
N VAL A 35 0.58 5.74 8.48
CA VAL A 35 -0.89 5.59 8.42
C VAL A 35 -1.35 5.19 7.01
N CYS A 36 -0.70 5.71 5.97
CA CYS A 36 -1.13 5.51 4.59
C CYS A 36 -0.76 4.17 3.95
N ARG A 37 0.14 3.42 4.58
CA ARG A 37 0.54 2.09 4.10
C ARG A 37 -0.59 1.05 4.30
N PRO A 38 -0.62 -0.02 3.49
CA PRO A 38 -1.62 -1.09 3.58
C PRO A 38 -1.72 -1.76 4.96
N ASN A 39 -2.91 -2.30 5.27
CA ASN A 39 -3.11 -3.09 6.48
C ASN A 39 -2.37 -4.44 6.47
N SER A 40 -2.11 -5.00 5.30
CA SER A 40 -1.21 -6.15 5.10
C SER A 40 0.20 -5.89 5.65
N ASP A 41 0.61 -4.63 5.68
CA ASP A 41 1.94 -4.20 6.13
C ASP A 41 1.89 -3.71 7.60
N GLY A 42 0.80 -4.01 8.31
CA GLY A 42 0.63 -3.63 9.71
C GLY A 42 0.34 -2.15 9.93
N ARG A 43 -0.38 -1.52 9.00
CA ARG A 43 -0.68 -0.08 8.99
C ARG A 43 -2.18 0.16 8.81
N LEU A 44 -2.62 1.42 8.89
CA LEU A 44 -4.06 1.73 8.91
C LEU A 44 -4.74 1.59 7.54
N GLY A 45 -4.00 1.70 6.43
CA GLY A 45 -4.54 1.50 5.08
C GLY A 45 -5.27 2.70 4.49
N ILE A 46 -5.08 3.92 5.03
CA ILE A 46 -5.66 5.13 4.42
C ILE A 46 -4.91 5.44 3.12
N ARG A 47 -5.60 5.46 1.98
CA ARG A 47 -4.90 5.66 0.70
C ARG A 47 -4.12 6.99 0.65
N ASP A 48 -2.87 6.92 0.23
CA ASP A 48 -2.08 8.13 -0.03
C ASP A 48 -2.63 8.82 -1.30
N LEU A 49 -3.18 10.03 -1.12
CA LEU A 49 -3.78 10.78 -2.21
C LEU A 49 -2.80 11.19 -3.32
N ARG A 50 -1.50 11.33 -3.02
CA ARG A 50 -0.50 11.55 -4.08
C ARG A 50 -0.38 10.31 -4.95
N VAL A 51 -0.23 9.16 -4.31
CA VAL A 51 -0.11 7.87 -5.00
C VAL A 51 -1.37 7.53 -5.79
N VAL A 52 -2.56 7.78 -5.21
CA VAL A 52 -3.84 7.65 -5.93
C VAL A 52 -3.89 8.58 -7.13
N ASN A 53 -3.51 9.85 -7.00
CA ASN A 53 -3.50 10.79 -8.13
C ASN A 53 -2.54 10.32 -9.24
N LEU A 54 -1.38 9.79 -8.91
CA LEU A 54 -0.43 9.26 -9.88
C LEU A 54 -0.96 8.01 -10.59
N ALA A 55 -1.57 7.08 -9.85
CA ALA A 55 -2.24 5.93 -10.44
C ALA A 55 -3.44 6.33 -11.33
N LEU A 56 -4.14 7.41 -11.00
CA LEU A 56 -5.21 7.95 -11.85
C LEU A 56 -4.67 8.61 -13.12
N LEU A 57 -3.58 9.39 -13.02
CA LEU A 57 -2.90 9.96 -14.18
C LEU A 57 -2.33 8.85 -15.09
N GLY A 58 -1.80 7.78 -14.50
CA GLY A 58 -1.37 6.59 -15.25
C GLY A 58 -2.53 5.94 -16.00
N LYS A 59 -3.74 5.91 -15.44
CA LYS A 59 -4.94 5.43 -16.17
C LYS A 59 -5.28 6.28 -17.39
N TRP A 60 -5.14 7.60 -17.28
CA TRP A 60 -5.31 8.50 -18.43
C TRP A 60 -4.26 8.22 -19.51
N ARG A 61 -3.00 8.06 -19.11
CA ARG A 61 -1.91 7.72 -20.04
C ARG A 61 -2.13 6.36 -20.70
N TRP A 62 -2.55 5.35 -19.95
CA TRP A 62 -2.93 4.03 -20.46
C TRP A 62 -4.05 4.12 -21.52
N ARG A 63 -5.12 4.87 -21.24
CA ARG A 63 -6.22 5.05 -22.20
C ARG A 63 -5.78 5.73 -23.49
N LEU A 64 -4.81 6.65 -23.43
CA LEU A 64 -4.26 7.28 -24.62
C LEU A 64 -3.50 6.27 -25.50
N ILE A 65 -2.66 5.43 -24.90
CA ILE A 65 -1.82 4.49 -25.66
C ILE A 65 -2.61 3.27 -26.15
N SER A 66 -3.52 2.74 -25.34
CA SER A 66 -4.31 1.54 -25.68
C SER A 66 -5.48 1.80 -26.64
N GLY A 67 -5.51 2.96 -27.29
CA GLY A 67 -6.53 3.26 -28.28
C GLY A 67 -7.91 3.57 -27.69
N GLY A 68 -7.98 4.17 -26.50
CA GLY A 68 -9.25 4.53 -25.87
C GLY A 68 -10.16 5.36 -26.78
N GLN A 69 -11.47 5.13 -26.68
CA GLN A 69 -12.49 5.84 -27.46
C GLN A 69 -12.90 7.15 -26.77
N GLY A 70 -13.26 8.16 -27.56
CA GLY A 70 -13.95 9.37 -27.13
C GLY A 70 -13.27 10.68 -27.52
N ILE A 71 -14.10 11.72 -27.67
CA ILE A 71 -13.76 13.07 -28.15
C ILE A 71 -12.58 13.70 -27.38
N TRP A 72 -12.44 13.40 -26.08
CA TRP A 72 -11.35 13.91 -25.25
C TRP A 72 -9.97 13.53 -25.79
N ARG A 73 -9.84 12.34 -26.40
CA ARG A 73 -8.60 11.87 -27.01
C ARG A 73 -8.30 12.66 -28.27
N ASP A 74 -9.30 12.83 -29.14
CA ASP A 74 -9.15 13.56 -30.40
C ASP A 74 -8.76 15.02 -30.14
N ILE A 75 -9.35 15.66 -29.13
CA ILE A 75 -8.98 17.01 -28.68
C ILE A 75 -7.51 17.05 -28.21
N ILE A 76 -7.08 16.07 -27.41
CA ILE A 76 -5.70 15.99 -26.92
C ILE A 76 -4.74 15.80 -28.08
N SER A 77 -5.04 14.88 -28.98
CA SER A 77 -4.22 14.57 -30.16
C SER A 77 -4.15 15.76 -31.12
N ALA A 78 -5.24 16.48 -31.34
CA ALA A 78 -5.27 17.68 -32.16
C ALA A 78 -4.48 18.84 -31.54
N ARG A 79 -4.57 19.02 -30.21
CA ARG A 79 -3.92 20.14 -29.51
C ARG A 79 -2.44 19.92 -29.25
N TYR A 80 -2.05 18.69 -28.91
CA TYR A 80 -0.70 18.37 -28.43
C TYR A 80 0.07 17.39 -29.33
N GLY A 81 -0.57 16.88 -30.39
CA GLY A 81 -0.03 15.82 -31.22
C GLY A 81 -0.26 14.42 -30.63
N LEU A 82 0.05 13.39 -31.42
CA LEU A 82 0.21 12.02 -30.92
C LEU A 82 1.55 11.91 -30.20
N LEU A 83 1.66 10.95 -29.28
CA LEU A 83 2.89 10.66 -28.50
C LEU A 83 4.01 10.03 -29.36
N TYR A 84 4.22 10.50 -30.58
CA TYR A 84 5.12 9.95 -31.61
C TYR A 84 6.41 10.78 -31.74
N PRO A 85 7.59 10.22 -32.14
CA PRO A 85 7.89 8.82 -32.40
C PRO A 85 8.41 8.15 -31.12
N SER A 86 7.72 7.09 -30.73
CA SER A 86 7.46 6.66 -29.37
C SER A 86 8.49 6.99 -28.28
N PRO A 87 8.01 7.59 -27.19
CA PRO A 87 8.64 7.47 -25.91
C PRO A 87 7.64 6.80 -24.97
N HIS A 88 7.98 5.61 -24.49
CA HIS A 88 7.63 5.31 -23.09
C HIS A 88 8.05 6.49 -22.17
N PHE A 89 8.98 7.36 -22.59
CA PHE A 89 9.67 8.37 -21.78
C PHE A 89 9.62 9.81 -22.32
N GLY A 90 8.54 10.57 -22.12
CA GLY A 90 8.60 12.05 -22.15
C GLY A 90 9.33 12.71 -23.34
N GLY A 91 9.11 12.24 -24.58
CA GLY A 91 9.64 12.92 -25.77
C GLY A 91 8.94 14.26 -25.95
N ARG A 92 9.72 15.35 -25.92
CA ARG A 92 9.24 16.74 -26.06
C ARG A 92 8.62 16.94 -27.45
N PRO A 93 7.29 17.17 -27.59
CA PRO A 93 6.80 17.91 -28.74
C PRO A 93 7.22 19.36 -28.49
N SER A 94 8.13 19.90 -29.31
CA SER A 94 8.33 21.36 -29.50
C SER A 94 8.19 22.24 -28.24
N GLY A 95 8.78 21.84 -27.12
CA GLY A 95 8.72 22.56 -25.84
C GLY A 95 7.33 22.59 -25.19
N PHE A 96 7.28 22.50 -23.87
CA PHE A 96 6.06 22.64 -23.06
C PHE A 96 5.45 24.06 -23.06
N ARG A 97 5.77 24.89 -24.05
CA ARG A 97 5.29 26.26 -24.19
C ARG A 97 3.81 26.19 -24.59
N GLY A 98 2.92 26.71 -23.74
CA GLY A 98 1.47 26.65 -23.96
C GLY A 98 0.80 25.32 -23.57
N ALA A 99 1.56 24.30 -23.15
CA ALA A 99 0.99 23.04 -22.66
C ALA A 99 0.31 23.22 -21.29
N SER A 100 -0.90 22.66 -21.13
CA SER A 100 -1.60 22.69 -19.84
C SER A 100 -0.82 21.94 -18.76
N LEU A 101 -0.96 22.37 -17.51
CA LEU A 101 -0.31 21.70 -16.36
C LEU A 101 -0.72 20.22 -16.24
N TRP A 102 -2.00 19.92 -16.51
CA TRP A 102 -2.47 18.54 -16.50
C TRP A 102 -1.82 17.68 -17.58
N TRP A 103 -1.65 18.23 -18.80
CA TRP A 103 -0.95 17.51 -19.86
C TRP A 103 0.51 17.23 -19.48
N LYS A 104 1.19 18.21 -18.86
CA LYS A 104 2.53 18.00 -18.30
C LYS A 104 2.55 16.86 -17.29
N ASP A 105 1.60 16.83 -16.35
CA ASP A 105 1.50 15.78 -15.33
C ASP A 105 1.29 14.38 -15.95
N VAL A 106 0.53 14.26 -17.04
CA VAL A 106 0.29 12.99 -17.75
C VAL A 106 1.51 12.59 -18.59
N SER A 107 2.08 13.51 -19.37
CA SER A 107 3.18 13.24 -20.28
C SER A 107 4.51 12.98 -19.56
N LEU A 108 4.74 13.63 -18.42
CA LEU A 108 5.96 13.50 -17.60
C LEU A 108 5.83 12.46 -16.49
N LEU A 109 4.76 11.67 -16.50
CA LEU A 109 4.50 10.66 -15.48
C LEU A 109 5.64 9.63 -15.43
N GLY A 110 6.33 9.54 -14.28
CA GLY A 110 7.51 8.68 -14.11
C GLY A 110 8.88 9.38 -14.29
N SER A 111 8.90 10.59 -14.86
CA SER A 111 10.12 11.41 -15.03
C SER A 111 10.34 12.43 -13.90
N SER A 112 9.38 12.58 -12.99
CA SER A 112 9.50 13.48 -11.84
C SER A 112 10.47 12.94 -10.79
N VAL A 113 11.37 13.80 -10.32
CA VAL A 113 12.36 13.55 -9.25
C VAL A 113 11.75 12.94 -7.97
N GLU A 114 10.45 13.14 -7.71
CA GLU A 114 9.80 12.73 -6.47
C GLU A 114 9.69 11.20 -6.24
N ILE A 115 9.81 10.35 -7.26
CA ILE A 115 9.58 8.88 -7.14
C ILE A 115 10.78 8.03 -7.55
N GLY A 116 11.86 8.64 -8.07
CA GLY A 116 13.13 7.97 -8.36
C GLY A 116 13.04 6.81 -9.37
N SER A 117 11.90 6.59 -10.03
CA SER A 117 11.71 5.52 -11.01
C SER A 117 10.60 5.83 -12.01
N ASP A 118 10.86 5.51 -13.27
CA ASP A 118 9.82 5.52 -14.30
C ASP A 118 8.95 4.25 -14.23
N TRP A 119 8.17 4.18 -13.16
CA TRP A 119 7.31 3.04 -12.84
C TRP A 119 6.28 2.73 -13.93
N PHE A 120 5.79 3.75 -14.64
CA PHE A 120 4.76 3.55 -15.65
C PHE A 120 5.36 2.98 -16.92
N SER A 121 6.45 3.55 -17.41
CA SER A 121 7.17 3.04 -18.58
C SER A 121 7.65 1.61 -18.38
N LYS A 122 8.21 1.33 -17.20
CA LYS A 122 8.63 -0.03 -16.82
C LYS A 122 7.46 -1.01 -16.74
N GLY A 123 6.26 -0.53 -16.40
CA GLY A 123 5.06 -1.37 -16.28
C GLY A 123 4.31 -1.59 -17.59
N VAL A 124 4.56 -0.80 -18.63
CA VAL A 124 3.89 -0.92 -19.93
C VAL A 124 4.73 -1.75 -20.90
N LEU A 125 4.08 -2.67 -21.60
CA LEU A 125 4.64 -3.49 -22.66
C LEU A 125 3.87 -3.26 -23.96
N LYS A 126 4.59 -3.04 -25.05
CA LYS A 126 4.04 -3.11 -26.40
C LYS A 126 4.09 -4.57 -26.86
N ARG A 127 2.99 -5.08 -27.41
CA ARG A 127 2.92 -6.39 -28.08
C ARG A 127 2.69 -6.13 -29.56
N VAL A 128 3.72 -6.38 -30.35
CA VAL A 128 3.64 -6.21 -31.80
C VAL A 128 2.84 -7.36 -32.40
N GLY A 129 1.84 -6.99 -33.18
CA GLY A 129 1.13 -7.88 -34.08
C GLY A 129 1.62 -7.59 -35.49
N ASN A 130 0.86 -6.78 -36.23
CA ASN A 130 1.16 -6.41 -37.61
C ASN A 130 2.15 -5.24 -37.74
N GLY A 131 2.55 -4.64 -36.62
CA GLY A 131 3.53 -3.55 -36.59
C GLY A 131 2.98 -2.19 -37.03
N GLY A 132 1.69 -2.06 -37.30
CA GLY A 132 1.07 -0.83 -37.84
C GLY A 132 0.92 0.32 -36.84
N SER A 133 1.34 0.15 -35.59
CA SER A 133 1.30 1.21 -34.56
C SER A 133 2.52 1.19 -33.64
N SER A 134 3.59 0.52 -34.06
CA SER A 134 4.82 0.33 -33.30
C SER A 134 5.97 0.91 -34.10
N SER A 135 6.72 1.84 -33.52
CA SER A 135 7.90 2.41 -34.17
C SER A 135 9.05 1.40 -34.11
N PHE A 136 9.68 1.13 -35.26
CA PHE A 136 10.75 0.14 -35.34
C PHE A 136 11.92 0.48 -34.41
N TRP A 137 12.39 1.72 -34.42
CA TRP A 137 13.59 2.12 -33.68
C TRP A 137 13.30 2.58 -32.24
N PHE A 138 12.12 3.14 -31.98
CA PHE A 138 11.83 3.87 -30.75
C PHE A 138 11.06 3.03 -29.71
N ASP A 139 10.26 2.05 -30.13
CA ASP A 139 9.57 1.15 -29.21
C ASP A 139 10.48 -0.04 -28.80
N PRO A 140 10.46 -0.47 -27.53
CA PRO A 140 11.06 -1.72 -27.07
C PRO A 140 10.13 -2.89 -27.41
N TRP A 141 10.01 -3.20 -28.70
CA TRP A 141 9.20 -4.31 -29.17
C TRP A 141 10.00 -5.61 -29.37
N VAL A 142 11.33 -5.50 -29.43
CA VAL A 142 12.28 -6.61 -29.37
C VAL A 142 13.01 -6.53 -28.03
N GLY A 143 12.63 -7.37 -27.08
CA GLY A 143 13.14 -7.31 -25.70
C GLY A 143 12.62 -6.09 -24.91
N ASP A 144 13.44 -5.57 -23.99
CA ASP A 144 13.06 -4.48 -23.07
C ASP A 144 13.69 -3.11 -23.42
N ILE A 145 14.58 -3.06 -24.41
CA ILE A 145 15.36 -1.87 -24.76
C ILE A 145 15.03 -1.46 -26.20
N PRO A 146 14.76 -0.17 -26.50
CA PRO A 146 14.56 0.29 -27.87
C PRO A 146 15.76 0.00 -28.78
N LEU A 147 15.49 -0.43 -30.01
CA LEU A 147 16.53 -0.79 -30.98
C LEU A 147 17.48 0.38 -31.30
N LYS A 148 17.01 1.64 -31.23
CA LYS A 148 17.90 2.81 -31.42
C LYS A 148 19.00 2.94 -30.37
N ILE A 149 18.78 2.39 -29.17
CA ILE A 149 19.77 2.39 -28.08
C ILE A 149 20.72 1.21 -28.28
N GLN A 150 20.18 0.03 -28.57
CA GLN A 150 20.97 -1.19 -28.75
C GLN A 150 21.83 -1.17 -30.02
N PHE A 151 21.30 -0.61 -31.11
CA PHE A 151 21.93 -0.57 -32.43
C PHE A 151 22.09 0.88 -32.91
N GLN A 152 22.68 1.73 -32.07
CA GLN A 152 22.78 3.17 -32.32
C GLN A 152 23.45 3.52 -33.65
N SER A 153 24.52 2.81 -34.03
CA SER A 153 25.22 3.04 -35.29
C SER A 153 24.33 2.76 -36.51
N LEU A 154 23.58 1.65 -36.50
CA LEU A 154 22.63 1.33 -37.56
C LEU A 154 21.48 2.35 -37.60
N PHE A 155 20.96 2.74 -36.44
CA PHE A 155 19.91 3.77 -36.36
C PHE A 155 20.34 5.07 -37.04
N GLN A 156 21.56 5.54 -36.81
CA GLN A 156 22.08 6.77 -37.43
C GLN A 156 22.18 6.68 -38.97
N LEU A 157 22.43 5.48 -39.49
CA LEU A 157 22.57 5.22 -40.93
C LEU A 157 21.25 4.86 -41.63
N SER A 158 20.22 4.52 -40.88
CA SER A 158 18.92 4.17 -41.43
C SER A 158 18.26 5.39 -42.10
N ASP A 159 17.65 5.16 -43.26
CA ASP A 159 16.72 6.12 -43.88
C ASP A 159 15.29 5.98 -43.34
N GLN A 160 15.06 4.94 -42.53
CA GLN A 160 13.75 4.52 -42.01
C GLN A 160 13.66 4.74 -40.50
N GLN A 161 14.27 5.83 -40.01
CA GLN A 161 14.38 6.10 -38.56
C GLN A 161 13.02 6.22 -37.87
N LEU A 162 11.99 6.68 -38.59
CA LEU A 162 10.66 6.97 -38.06
C LEU A 162 9.60 5.94 -38.48
N ASP A 163 9.98 4.99 -39.33
CA ASP A 163 9.09 3.98 -39.90
C ASP A 163 8.55 3.06 -38.80
N LEU A 164 7.33 2.59 -39.03
CA LEU A 164 6.67 1.59 -38.21
C LEU A 164 7.21 0.19 -38.53
N VAL A 165 7.10 -0.74 -37.58
CA VAL A 165 7.59 -2.12 -37.77
C VAL A 165 6.96 -2.75 -39.01
N GLY A 166 5.66 -2.52 -39.24
CA GLY A 166 4.94 -3.03 -40.42
C GLY A 166 5.28 -2.34 -41.75
N GLU A 167 6.12 -1.29 -41.74
CA GLU A 167 6.58 -0.58 -42.93
C GLU A 167 8.02 -0.98 -43.32
N MET A 168 8.70 -1.75 -42.47
CA MET A 168 10.10 -2.16 -42.63
C MET A 168 10.27 -3.41 -43.53
N GLY A 169 9.27 -3.72 -44.36
CA GLY A 169 9.25 -4.98 -45.11
C GLY A 169 7.96 -5.21 -45.90
N TYR A 170 7.81 -6.44 -46.40
CA TYR A 170 6.61 -6.90 -47.11
C TYR A 170 6.32 -8.39 -46.85
N TRP A 171 5.07 -8.80 -47.09
CA TRP A 171 4.66 -10.20 -47.01
C TRP A 171 4.85 -10.88 -48.37
N LEU A 172 5.50 -12.04 -48.38
CA LEU A 172 5.60 -12.93 -49.53
C LEU A 172 5.38 -14.36 -49.03
N ASP A 173 4.45 -15.09 -49.65
CA ASP A 173 4.13 -16.49 -49.31
C ASP A 173 3.90 -16.76 -47.81
N LEU A 174 3.18 -15.85 -47.14
CA LEU A 174 2.89 -15.87 -45.69
C LEU A 174 4.12 -15.68 -44.79
N GLU A 175 5.26 -15.27 -45.34
CA GLU A 175 6.48 -14.93 -44.60
C GLU A 175 6.80 -13.43 -44.70
N TRP A 176 7.18 -12.85 -43.56
CA TRP A 176 7.57 -11.45 -43.48
C TRP A 176 9.03 -11.27 -43.90
N HIS A 177 9.25 -10.45 -44.91
CA HIS A 177 10.57 -10.13 -45.45
C HIS A 177 10.99 -8.71 -45.05
N TRP A 178 12.06 -8.61 -44.25
CA TRP A 178 12.62 -7.34 -43.82
C TRP A 178 13.38 -6.63 -44.95
N VAL A 179 13.14 -5.34 -45.13
CA VAL A 179 13.82 -4.48 -46.10
C VAL A 179 14.39 -3.28 -45.36
N PHE A 180 15.70 -3.29 -45.16
CA PHE A 180 16.42 -2.18 -44.51
C PHE A 180 17.07 -1.28 -45.55
N ARG A 181 16.79 0.03 -45.45
CA ARG A 181 17.38 1.07 -46.31
C ARG A 181 18.40 1.90 -45.53
N TRP A 182 19.59 2.03 -46.12
CA TRP A 182 20.73 2.70 -45.52
C TRP A 182 21.17 3.89 -46.36
N ARG A 183 21.57 4.97 -45.70
CA ARG A 183 22.07 6.21 -46.32
C ARG A 183 23.34 6.00 -47.16
N ARG A 184 24.09 4.93 -46.87
CA ARG A 184 25.31 4.50 -47.55
C ARG A 184 25.50 2.99 -47.35
N ASP A 185 26.45 2.43 -48.08
CA ASP A 185 26.90 1.05 -47.87
C ASP A 185 27.44 0.86 -46.45
N LEU A 186 27.15 -0.31 -45.88
CA LEU A 186 27.60 -0.69 -44.54
C LEU A 186 29.06 -1.17 -44.57
N SER A 187 29.82 -0.76 -43.57
CA SER A 187 31.16 -1.29 -43.31
C SER A 187 31.11 -2.69 -42.69
N VAL A 188 32.22 -3.43 -42.73
CA VAL A 188 32.32 -4.79 -42.17
C VAL A 188 31.81 -4.90 -40.71
N PRO A 189 32.14 -3.97 -39.79
CA PRO A 189 31.59 -4.02 -38.43
C PRO A 189 30.07 -3.76 -38.37
N GLU A 190 29.55 -2.90 -39.24
CA GLU A 190 28.11 -2.59 -39.30
C GLU A 190 27.31 -3.76 -39.89
N ILE A 191 27.90 -4.55 -40.79
CA ILE A 191 27.30 -5.78 -41.30
C ILE A 191 27.09 -6.77 -40.14
N GLY A 192 28.08 -6.95 -39.25
CA GLY A 192 27.92 -7.79 -38.06
C GLY A 192 26.80 -7.30 -37.12
N LEU A 193 26.61 -5.98 -36.98
CA LEU A 193 25.47 -5.42 -36.24
C LEU A 193 24.14 -5.71 -36.93
N LEU A 194 24.11 -5.67 -38.27
CA LEU A 194 22.91 -5.98 -39.05
C LEU A 194 22.50 -7.44 -38.90
N GLU A 195 23.46 -8.38 -38.90
CA GLU A 195 23.20 -9.80 -38.64
C GLU A 195 22.58 -10.01 -37.25
N ALA A 196 23.14 -9.35 -36.23
CA ALA A 196 22.59 -9.39 -34.87
C ALA A 196 21.17 -8.78 -34.79
N LEU A 197 20.92 -7.67 -35.49
CA LEU A 197 19.60 -7.06 -35.60
C LEU A 197 18.60 -8.00 -36.28
N LEU A 198 18.97 -8.59 -37.42
CA LEU A 198 18.17 -9.56 -38.17
C LEU A 198 17.79 -10.75 -37.31
N SER A 199 18.75 -11.32 -36.59
CA SER A 199 18.50 -12.41 -35.64
C SER A 199 17.50 -12.00 -34.56
N ALA A 200 17.62 -10.79 -34.02
CA ALA A 200 16.72 -10.30 -32.98
C ALA A 200 15.28 -10.10 -33.50
N VAL A 201 15.09 -9.54 -34.69
CA VAL A 201 13.76 -9.30 -35.27
C VAL A 201 13.11 -10.56 -35.81
N GLN A 202 13.87 -11.51 -36.37
CA GLN A 202 13.35 -12.79 -36.85
C GLN A 202 12.77 -13.66 -35.72
N ASN A 203 13.33 -13.57 -34.52
CA ASN A 203 12.80 -14.24 -33.33
C ASN A 203 11.48 -13.63 -32.82
N THR A 204 11.00 -12.52 -33.41
CA THR A 204 9.77 -11.82 -33.04
C THR A 204 8.87 -11.69 -34.28
N PRO A 205 8.21 -12.77 -34.73
CA PRO A 205 7.45 -12.76 -35.97
C PRO A 205 6.26 -11.80 -35.89
N LEU A 206 6.01 -11.08 -36.98
CA LEU A 206 4.79 -10.30 -37.12
C LEU A 206 3.58 -11.22 -37.23
N LEU A 207 2.51 -10.84 -36.57
CA LEU A 207 1.24 -11.55 -36.58
C LEU A 207 0.23 -10.71 -37.37
N GLY A 208 -0.68 -11.33 -38.11
CA GLY A 208 -1.74 -10.63 -38.84
C GLY A 208 -2.79 -9.90 -37.95
N VAL A 209 -2.54 -9.80 -36.65
CA VAL A 209 -3.41 -9.13 -35.67
C VAL A 209 -2.92 -7.70 -35.40
N VAL A 210 -3.80 -6.82 -34.93
CA VAL A 210 -3.39 -5.46 -34.56
C VAL A 210 -2.47 -5.47 -33.34
N ASP A 211 -1.50 -4.55 -33.33
CA ASP A 211 -0.67 -4.31 -32.16
C ASP A 211 -1.51 -4.01 -30.92
N SER A 212 -1.01 -4.42 -29.76
CA SER A 212 -1.68 -4.20 -28.47
C SER A 212 -0.72 -3.73 -27.39
N TRP A 213 -1.28 -3.24 -26.28
CA TRP A 213 -0.52 -2.87 -25.09
C TRP A 213 -0.90 -3.79 -23.94
N SER A 214 0.08 -4.15 -23.12
CA SER A 214 -0.15 -4.92 -21.89
C SER A 214 0.52 -4.28 -20.69
N TRP A 215 -0.08 -4.48 -19.52
CA TRP A 215 0.37 -3.97 -18.23
C TRP A 215 1.01 -5.10 -17.42
N ARG A 216 2.31 -4.99 -17.11
CA ARG A 216 3.11 -6.03 -16.46
C ARG A 216 2.62 -6.41 -15.06
N HIS A 217 1.98 -5.49 -14.36
CA HIS A 217 1.65 -5.64 -12.95
C HIS A 217 0.21 -6.13 -12.69
N ASP A 218 -0.44 -6.69 -13.72
CA ASP A 218 -1.74 -7.33 -13.61
C ASP A 218 -1.78 -8.55 -14.52
N SER A 219 -2.26 -9.69 -14.01
CA SER A 219 -2.28 -10.95 -14.77
C SER A 219 -3.18 -10.90 -16.00
N THR A 220 -4.16 -9.99 -16.02
CA THR A 220 -5.01 -9.75 -17.20
C THR A 220 -4.30 -8.97 -18.30
N GLY A 221 -3.12 -8.41 -18.00
CA GLY A 221 -2.43 -7.47 -18.88
C GLY A 221 -3.13 -6.11 -19.00
N THR A 222 -4.17 -5.83 -18.19
CA THR A 222 -4.90 -4.56 -18.24
C THR A 222 -4.50 -3.63 -17.10
N TYR A 223 -4.41 -2.33 -17.41
CA TYR A 223 -4.12 -1.33 -16.40
C TYR A 223 -5.32 -1.12 -15.49
N SER A 224 -5.09 -1.25 -14.17
CA SER A 224 -6.04 -0.80 -13.16
C SER A 224 -5.37 0.20 -12.21
N VAL A 225 -6.16 1.16 -11.71
CA VAL A 225 -5.67 2.11 -10.68
C VAL A 225 -5.18 1.33 -9.45
N LYS A 226 -5.79 0.18 -9.16
CA LYS A 226 -5.41 -0.70 -8.05
C LYS A 226 -4.02 -1.29 -8.26
N SER A 227 -3.74 -1.93 -9.40
CA SER A 227 -2.44 -2.54 -9.66
C SER A 227 -1.33 -1.49 -9.71
N ALA A 228 -1.58 -0.34 -10.34
CA ALA A 228 -0.64 0.78 -10.32
C ALA A 228 -0.39 1.36 -8.91
N TYR A 229 -1.44 1.51 -8.10
CA TYR A 229 -1.30 1.96 -6.71
C TYR A 229 -0.42 0.99 -5.89
N MET A 230 -0.59 -0.33 -6.07
CA MET A 230 0.22 -1.33 -5.37
C MET A 230 1.70 -1.24 -5.76
N VAL A 231 2.02 -1.05 -7.04
CA VAL A 231 3.40 -0.85 -7.52
C VAL A 231 4.02 0.40 -6.91
N LEU A 232 3.29 1.51 -6.92
CA LEU A 232 3.76 2.78 -6.34
C LEU A 232 3.86 2.76 -4.82
N SER A 233 3.08 1.90 -4.16
CA SER A 233 3.07 1.75 -2.70
C SER A 233 4.00 0.64 -2.21
N ALA A 234 4.57 -0.15 -3.11
CA ALA A 234 5.53 -1.20 -2.78
C ALA A 234 6.80 -0.54 -2.23
N GLY A 235 6.98 -0.57 -0.91
CA GLY A 235 8.09 0.10 -0.25
C GLY A 235 8.55 -0.62 1.01
N SER A 236 9.88 -0.74 1.14
CA SER A 236 10.68 -1.31 2.24
C SER A 236 10.27 -2.70 2.73
N VAL A 237 11.26 -3.60 2.83
CA VAL A 237 11.11 -4.92 3.48
C VAL A 237 10.37 -4.78 4.81
N ALA A 238 9.30 -5.56 4.97
CA ALA A 238 8.51 -5.55 6.19
C ALA A 238 9.39 -5.95 7.38
N SER A 239 9.46 -5.09 8.39
CA SER A 239 10.11 -5.43 9.66
C SER A 239 9.28 -6.47 10.43
N ASP A 240 9.88 -7.16 11.41
CA ASP A 240 9.16 -8.10 12.28
C ASP A 240 7.98 -7.43 13.01
N LEU A 241 8.16 -6.17 13.40
CA LEU A 241 7.09 -5.37 14.01
C LEU A 241 5.93 -5.15 13.02
N ASP A 242 6.22 -4.95 11.75
CA ASP A 242 5.19 -4.74 10.71
C ASP A 242 4.38 -6.02 10.48
N SER A 243 5.06 -7.16 10.44
CA SER A 243 4.43 -8.48 10.38
C SER A 243 3.55 -8.75 11.59
N LEU A 244 3.98 -8.37 12.80
CA LEU A 244 3.17 -8.48 14.02
C LEU A 244 1.93 -7.58 13.94
N LEU A 245 2.10 -6.32 13.56
CA LEU A 245 1.01 -5.35 13.45
C LEU A 245 -0.01 -5.73 12.37
N ALA A 246 0.40 -6.42 11.31
CA ALA A 246 -0.52 -6.92 10.28
C ALA A 246 -1.56 -7.90 10.85
N ARG A 247 -1.19 -8.62 11.92
CA ARG A 247 -2.06 -9.60 12.58
C ARG A 247 -3.14 -8.95 13.46
N VAL A 248 -2.93 -7.70 13.90
CA VAL A 248 -3.87 -6.93 14.75
C VAL A 248 -5.24 -6.76 14.09
N TRP A 249 -5.28 -6.62 12.77
CA TRP A 249 -6.52 -6.38 12.02
C TRP A 249 -7.45 -7.59 11.97
N LYS A 250 -6.98 -8.79 12.30
CA LYS A 250 -7.72 -10.04 12.18
C LYS A 250 -8.46 -10.35 13.49
N SER A 251 -9.50 -9.59 13.82
CA SER A 251 -10.31 -9.82 15.03
C SER A 251 -11.79 -9.47 14.83
N TRP A 252 -12.64 -10.03 15.70
CA TRP A 252 -14.05 -9.65 15.83
C TRP A 252 -14.27 -8.36 16.65
N ALA A 253 -13.23 -7.81 17.27
CA ALA A 253 -13.33 -6.57 18.02
C ALA A 253 -13.81 -5.39 17.15
N PRO A 254 -14.49 -4.38 17.72
CA PRO A 254 -14.87 -3.18 17.00
C PRO A 254 -13.66 -2.45 16.42
N SER A 255 -13.80 -1.85 15.23
CA SER A 255 -12.69 -1.20 14.53
C SER A 255 -11.99 -0.13 15.37
N LYS A 256 -12.72 0.63 16.20
CA LYS A 256 -12.13 1.62 17.12
C LYS A 256 -11.15 0.99 18.13
N VAL A 257 -11.46 -0.22 18.59
CA VAL A 257 -10.63 -0.97 19.56
C VAL A 257 -9.41 -1.55 18.85
N ILE A 258 -9.58 -2.10 17.65
CA ILE A 258 -8.47 -2.61 16.85
C ILE A 258 -7.47 -1.48 16.53
N VAL A 259 -7.96 -0.29 16.14
CA VAL A 259 -7.10 0.88 15.91
C VAL A 259 -6.35 1.29 17.18
N PHE A 260 -7.02 1.30 18.33
CA PHE A 260 -6.36 1.55 19.61
C PHE A 260 -5.25 0.53 19.90
N SER A 261 -5.53 -0.76 19.75
CA SER A 261 -4.52 -1.81 19.93
C SER A 261 -3.35 -1.72 18.95
N TRP A 262 -3.62 -1.33 17.70
CA TRP A 262 -2.59 -1.06 16.70
C TRP A 262 -1.68 0.11 17.13
N GLN A 263 -2.25 1.16 17.73
CA GLN A 263 -1.45 2.25 18.31
C GLN A 263 -0.65 1.80 19.53
N LEU A 264 -1.26 0.97 20.38
CA LEU A 264 -0.67 0.44 21.61
C LEU A 264 0.62 -0.32 21.33
N LEU A 265 0.58 -1.29 20.40
CA LEU A 265 1.72 -2.12 20.03
C LEU A 265 2.88 -1.35 19.37
N GLN A 266 2.67 -0.08 19.01
CA GLN A 266 3.71 0.81 18.48
C GLN A 266 4.21 1.83 19.50
N ASP A 267 3.77 1.75 20.76
CA ASP A 267 4.00 2.77 21.79
C ASP A 267 3.51 4.17 21.33
N ARG A 268 2.37 4.21 20.63
CA ARG A 268 1.76 5.43 20.07
C ARG A 268 0.41 5.77 20.72
N VAL A 269 0.37 5.64 22.04
CA VAL A 269 -0.76 6.00 22.91
C VAL A 269 -0.33 7.05 23.95
N PRO A 270 -1.25 7.86 24.51
CA PRO A 270 -0.93 8.90 25.49
C PRO A 270 -0.68 8.35 26.91
N SER A 271 0.24 7.39 27.04
CA SER A 271 0.81 7.03 28.34
C SER A 271 1.54 8.26 28.93
N ARG A 272 1.64 8.37 30.26
CA ARG A 272 2.30 9.53 30.86
C ARG A 272 3.76 9.63 30.45
N GLN A 273 4.47 8.51 30.24
CA GLN A 273 5.81 8.54 29.65
C GLN A 273 5.83 9.17 28.26
N ASN A 274 4.87 8.82 27.39
CA ASN A 274 4.79 9.40 26.04
C ASN A 274 4.36 10.87 26.05
N LEU A 275 3.51 11.27 26.98
CA LEU A 275 3.12 12.66 27.19
C LEU A 275 4.31 13.50 27.68
N LEU A 276 5.14 12.96 28.57
CA LEU A 276 6.39 13.59 29.02
C LEU A 276 7.38 13.74 27.85
N ARG A 277 7.61 12.68 27.05
CA ARG A 277 8.47 12.73 25.85
C ARG A 277 8.04 13.81 24.84
N ARG A 278 6.73 14.09 24.77
CA ARG A 278 6.15 15.15 23.91
C ARG A 278 5.99 16.50 24.61
N ARG A 279 6.49 16.64 25.85
CA ARG A 279 6.43 17.86 26.67
C ARG A 279 5.02 18.36 26.96
N VAL A 280 4.03 17.45 26.92
CA VAL A 280 2.65 17.74 27.36
C VAL A 280 2.61 17.77 28.89
N ILE A 281 3.23 16.78 29.51
CA ILE A 281 3.60 16.80 30.93
C ILE A 281 4.99 17.43 31.04
N ARG A 282 5.20 18.26 32.05
CA ARG A 282 6.48 18.97 32.28
C ARG A 282 7.27 18.39 33.45
N ASP A 283 6.61 18.08 34.57
CA ASP A 283 7.28 17.49 35.73
C ASP A 283 7.38 15.97 35.54
N PRO A 284 8.58 15.37 35.60
CA PRO A 284 8.76 13.92 35.56
C PRO A 284 7.97 13.19 36.67
N ARG A 285 7.68 13.83 37.80
CA ARG A 285 6.87 13.24 38.88
C ARG A 285 5.42 13.00 38.47
N ASP A 286 4.89 13.77 37.52
CA ASP A 286 3.55 13.54 36.97
C ASP A 286 3.52 12.36 35.97
N SER A 287 4.67 11.70 35.74
CA SER A 287 4.78 10.56 34.82
C SER A 287 4.66 9.18 35.48
N PHE A 288 4.45 9.11 36.80
CA PHE A 288 4.16 7.87 37.50
C PHE A 288 2.85 7.22 37.04
N CYS A 289 2.76 5.90 37.18
CA CYS A 289 1.63 5.08 36.79
C CYS A 289 0.35 5.54 37.48
N ALA A 290 -0.73 5.71 36.72
CA ALA A 290 -2.03 6.07 37.28
C ALA A 290 -2.60 5.01 38.23
N PHE A 291 -2.17 3.75 38.13
CA PHE A 291 -2.66 2.67 38.98
C PHE A 291 -1.85 2.51 40.26
N CYS A 292 -0.56 2.20 40.18
CA CYS A 292 0.25 1.92 41.37
C CYS A 292 0.93 3.16 41.97
N GLY A 293 1.05 4.26 41.22
CA GLY A 293 1.75 5.46 41.67
C GLY A 293 3.26 5.32 41.91
N ALA A 294 3.83 4.11 41.81
CA ALA A 294 5.21 3.82 42.25
C ALA A 294 6.25 3.82 41.10
N SER A 295 5.83 3.45 39.88
CA SER A 295 6.72 3.28 38.73
C SER A 295 6.29 4.18 37.57
N LEU A 296 7.20 4.47 36.62
CA LEU A 296 6.87 5.27 35.44
C LEU A 296 5.79 4.59 34.58
N GLU A 297 4.83 5.38 34.07
CA GLU A 297 3.75 4.88 33.21
C GLU A 297 4.25 4.65 31.77
N SER A 298 5.05 3.62 31.56
CA SER A 298 5.32 3.06 30.24
C SER A 298 4.14 2.21 29.76
N VAL A 299 4.07 1.91 28.46
CA VAL A 299 3.05 0.99 27.93
C VAL A 299 3.18 -0.39 28.56
N ASP A 300 4.38 -0.96 28.62
CA ASP A 300 4.60 -2.29 29.18
C ASP A 300 4.29 -2.34 30.67
N HIS A 301 4.64 -1.30 31.43
CA HIS A 301 4.27 -1.21 32.83
C HIS A 301 2.76 -1.09 33.02
N LEU A 302 2.13 -0.13 32.35
CA LEU A 302 0.70 0.12 32.48
C LEU A 302 -0.16 -1.10 32.16
N PHE A 303 0.22 -1.88 31.15
CA PHE A 303 -0.59 -3.00 30.67
C PHE A 303 -0.16 -4.36 31.18
N VAL A 304 1.08 -4.55 31.63
CA VAL A 304 1.62 -5.88 31.92
C VAL A 304 2.27 -5.96 33.29
N THR A 305 3.28 -5.13 33.57
CA THR A 305 4.13 -5.31 34.78
C THR A 305 3.66 -4.53 36.00
N CYS A 306 2.61 -3.72 35.91
CA CYS A 306 2.05 -3.03 37.08
C CYS A 306 1.38 -4.01 38.03
N ASP A 307 1.75 -3.99 39.31
CA ASP A 307 1.21 -4.88 40.35
C ASP A 307 -0.31 -4.76 40.52
N SER A 308 -0.86 -3.59 40.23
CA SER A 308 -2.32 -3.35 40.27
C SER A 308 -3.06 -3.94 39.06
N ILE A 309 -2.37 -4.35 38.00
CA ILE A 309 -2.96 -4.81 36.73
C ILE A 309 -2.54 -6.22 36.35
N SER A 310 -1.33 -6.66 36.70
CA SER A 310 -0.86 -8.02 36.43
C SER A 310 -1.84 -9.11 36.91
N PRO A 311 -2.56 -8.99 38.05
CA PRO A 311 -3.58 -9.97 38.47
C PRO A 311 -4.75 -10.15 37.49
N VAL A 312 -5.05 -9.15 36.65
CA VAL A 312 -6.09 -9.24 35.62
C VAL A 312 -5.71 -10.31 34.61
N TRP A 313 -4.46 -10.35 34.15
CA TRP A 313 -4.02 -11.37 33.20
C TRP A 313 -4.09 -12.77 33.81
N TYR A 314 -3.60 -12.96 35.03
CA TYR A 314 -3.69 -14.25 35.71
C TYR A 314 -5.14 -14.72 35.86
N SER A 315 -6.06 -13.81 36.21
CA SER A 315 -7.49 -14.12 36.34
C SER A 315 -8.13 -14.49 35.00
N LEU A 316 -7.78 -13.79 33.91
CA LEU A 316 -8.27 -14.09 32.57
C LEU A 316 -7.73 -15.42 32.04
N PHE A 317 -6.46 -15.71 32.25
CA PHE A 317 -5.89 -16.99 31.81
C PHE A 317 -6.43 -18.16 32.63
N ARG A 318 -6.69 -17.97 33.93
CA ARG A 318 -7.43 -18.94 34.75
C ARG A 318 -8.85 -19.15 34.24
N TRP A 319 -9.56 -18.09 33.85
CA TRP A 319 -10.88 -18.19 33.23
C TRP A 319 -10.86 -18.99 31.92
N LEU A 320 -9.77 -18.89 31.15
CA LEU A 320 -9.62 -19.60 29.87
C LEU A 320 -9.02 -21.01 30.01
N ASP A 321 -8.75 -21.46 31.23
CA ASP A 321 -8.11 -22.75 31.56
C ASP A 321 -6.68 -22.90 31.00
N PHE A 322 -5.89 -21.82 31.07
CA PHE A 322 -4.48 -21.82 30.68
C PHE A 322 -3.58 -21.33 31.81
N ARG A 323 -2.38 -21.91 31.90
CA ARG A 323 -1.32 -21.38 32.77
C ARG A 323 -0.62 -20.22 32.07
N PHE A 324 -0.51 -19.09 32.77
CA PHE A 324 0.13 -17.89 32.25
C PHE A 324 1.33 -17.50 33.09
N VAL A 325 2.44 -17.25 32.40
CA VAL A 325 3.62 -16.61 32.97
C VAL A 325 3.74 -15.26 32.26
N SER A 326 3.63 -14.18 33.02
CA SER A 326 3.60 -12.83 32.43
C SER A 326 4.90 -12.51 31.71
N PRO A 327 4.88 -12.28 30.38
CA PRO A 327 6.02 -11.72 29.67
C PRO A 327 6.31 -10.28 30.12
N PRO A 328 7.49 -9.72 29.82
CA PRO A 328 7.85 -8.36 30.22
C PRO A 328 7.24 -7.26 29.34
N SER A 329 6.67 -7.59 28.16
CA SER A 329 6.15 -6.60 27.22
C SER A 329 4.77 -6.94 26.67
N ILE A 330 3.99 -5.90 26.32
CA ILE A 330 2.66 -6.06 25.73
C ILE A 330 2.72 -6.73 24.35
N SER A 331 3.81 -6.50 23.61
CA SER A 331 4.05 -7.15 22.31
C SER A 331 4.25 -8.65 22.47
N SER A 332 4.97 -9.08 23.50
CA SER A 332 5.15 -10.50 23.84
C SER A 332 3.82 -11.14 24.28
N VAL A 333 3.02 -10.45 25.10
CA VAL A 333 1.67 -10.91 25.46
C VAL A 333 0.81 -11.10 24.21
N PHE A 334 0.81 -10.12 23.30
CA PHE A 334 0.08 -10.23 22.04
C PHE A 334 0.56 -11.41 21.17
N GLN A 335 1.87 -11.65 21.10
CA GLN A 335 2.44 -12.82 20.42
C GLN A 335 1.98 -14.15 21.04
N SER A 336 1.86 -14.23 22.37
CA SER A 336 1.29 -15.41 23.03
C SER A 336 -0.15 -15.66 22.59
N PHE A 337 -1.00 -14.63 22.58
CA PHE A 337 -2.38 -14.72 22.09
C PHE A 337 -2.49 -15.15 20.63
N LEU A 338 -1.50 -14.78 19.82
CA LEU A 338 -1.38 -15.19 18.42
C LEU A 338 -0.94 -16.64 18.23
N GLY A 339 -0.32 -17.25 19.24
CA GLY A 339 0.14 -18.63 19.26
C GLY A 339 -0.88 -19.63 19.79
N PHE A 340 -1.93 -19.18 20.49
CA PHE A 340 -2.95 -20.09 21.02
C PHE A 340 -3.89 -20.63 19.93
N GLY A 341 -3.94 -21.97 19.86
CA GLY A 341 -4.90 -22.71 19.04
C GLY A 341 -4.60 -22.78 17.55
N VAL A 342 -5.11 -23.84 16.92
CA VAL A 342 -5.04 -24.06 15.48
C VAL A 342 -6.43 -23.84 14.87
N GLY A 343 -6.53 -22.98 13.86
CA GLY A 343 -7.79 -22.70 13.19
C GLY A 343 -8.12 -21.20 13.15
N ARG A 344 -8.85 -20.79 12.12
CA ARG A 344 -9.14 -19.37 11.88
C ARG A 344 -10.04 -18.78 12.98
N LYS A 345 -11.14 -19.45 13.32
CA LYS A 345 -12.10 -18.94 14.31
C LYS A 345 -11.50 -18.85 15.72
N ILE A 346 -10.78 -19.89 16.14
CA ILE A 346 -10.08 -19.92 17.43
C ILE A 346 -9.14 -18.72 17.57
N ARG A 347 -8.32 -18.43 16.55
CA ARG A 347 -7.44 -17.25 16.55
C ARG A 347 -8.21 -15.93 16.64
N LEU A 348 -9.36 -15.80 15.99
CA LEU A 348 -10.19 -14.59 16.08
C LEU A 348 -10.75 -14.39 17.49
N GLY A 349 -11.17 -15.47 18.16
CA GLY A 349 -11.64 -15.47 19.55
C GLY A 349 -10.55 -15.06 20.55
N TRP A 350 -9.36 -15.63 20.45
CA TRP A 350 -8.21 -15.22 21.28
C TRP A 350 -7.87 -13.75 21.11
N LEU A 351 -7.77 -13.28 19.86
CA LEU A 351 -7.50 -11.88 19.58
C LEU A 351 -8.60 -10.96 20.11
N LEU A 352 -9.86 -11.38 20.00
CA LEU A 352 -11.00 -10.65 20.54
C LEU A 352 -10.87 -10.43 22.06
N ILE A 353 -10.51 -11.47 22.81
CA ILE A 353 -10.28 -11.35 24.27
C ILE A 353 -9.12 -10.39 24.54
N TRP A 354 -7.99 -10.55 23.86
CA TRP A 354 -6.84 -9.66 24.04
C TRP A 354 -7.21 -8.18 23.81
N HIS A 355 -7.95 -7.89 22.74
CA HIS A 355 -8.46 -6.55 22.44
C HIS A 355 -9.38 -6.00 23.54
N ALA A 356 -10.29 -6.85 24.05
CA ALA A 356 -11.19 -6.47 25.14
C ALA A 356 -10.41 -6.15 26.42
N THR A 357 -9.37 -6.94 26.73
CA THR A 357 -8.50 -6.72 27.90
C THR A 357 -7.79 -5.38 27.82
N VAL A 358 -7.04 -5.12 26.75
CA VAL A 358 -6.29 -3.86 26.64
C VAL A 358 -7.22 -2.65 26.56
N CYS A 359 -8.39 -2.77 25.92
CA CYS A 359 -9.38 -1.68 25.91
C CYS A 359 -9.93 -1.40 27.31
N THR A 360 -10.21 -2.45 28.09
CA THR A 360 -10.76 -2.33 29.44
C THR A 360 -9.75 -1.72 30.41
N ILE A 361 -8.49 -2.17 30.38
CA ILE A 361 -7.40 -1.59 31.18
C ILE A 361 -7.24 -0.10 30.83
N TRP A 362 -7.23 0.24 29.54
CA TRP A 362 -7.08 1.63 29.11
C TRP A 362 -8.22 2.54 29.56
N ASN A 363 -9.46 2.07 29.47
CA ASN A 363 -10.62 2.84 29.92
C ASN A 363 -10.59 3.01 31.44
N SER A 364 -10.29 1.94 32.19
CA SER A 364 -10.12 2.01 33.65
C SER A 364 -9.05 3.03 34.06
N ARG A 365 -7.91 3.04 33.37
CA ARG A 365 -6.85 4.05 33.59
C ARG A 365 -7.38 5.47 33.39
N ASN A 366 -8.18 5.69 32.35
CA ASN A 366 -8.76 7.01 32.11
C ASN A 366 -9.79 7.39 33.18
N ASP A 367 -10.60 6.43 33.66
CA ASP A 367 -11.55 6.66 34.75
C ASP A 367 -10.82 7.05 36.05
N VAL A 368 -9.70 6.40 36.37
CA VAL A 368 -8.87 6.76 37.54
C VAL A 368 -8.36 8.21 37.42
N ILE A 369 -7.91 8.62 36.24
CA ILE A 369 -7.35 9.97 36.03
C ILE A 369 -8.41 11.06 35.99
N PHE A 370 -9.52 10.83 35.28
CA PHE A 370 -10.48 11.88 34.92
C PHE A 370 -11.78 11.82 35.71
N ALA A 371 -12.11 10.67 36.31
CA ALA A 371 -13.38 10.43 37.00
C ALA A 371 -13.20 9.96 38.45
N ARG A 372 -11.96 9.98 38.99
CA ARG A 372 -11.62 9.45 40.33
C ARG A 372 -12.10 8.00 40.54
N GLY A 373 -12.07 7.21 39.46
CA GLY A 373 -12.46 5.81 39.52
C GLY A 373 -11.53 4.97 40.40
N THR A 374 -12.04 3.85 40.90
CA THR A 374 -11.26 2.83 41.61
C THR A 374 -11.03 1.62 40.72
N VAL A 375 -9.97 0.86 40.99
CA VAL A 375 -9.63 -0.35 40.24
C VAL A 375 -9.97 -1.57 41.07
N SER A 376 -10.84 -2.43 40.54
CA SER A 376 -11.10 -3.77 41.06
C SER A 376 -10.79 -4.79 39.97
N ILE A 377 -9.99 -5.79 40.31
CA ILE A 377 -9.58 -6.86 39.37
C ILE A 377 -10.81 -7.62 38.87
N GLU A 378 -11.73 -7.97 39.76
CA GLU A 378 -12.98 -8.67 39.43
C GLU A 378 -13.82 -7.85 38.44
N SER A 379 -14.03 -6.57 38.73
CA SER A 379 -14.78 -5.68 37.84
C SER A 379 -14.13 -5.54 36.46
N LEU A 380 -12.80 -5.50 36.37
CA LEU A 380 -12.10 -5.46 35.09
C LEU A 380 -12.29 -6.78 34.31
N VAL A 381 -12.17 -7.92 34.97
CA VAL A 381 -12.38 -9.24 34.34
C VAL A 381 -13.81 -9.36 33.81
N ASP A 382 -14.82 -8.97 34.59
CA ASP A 382 -16.22 -9.03 34.17
C ASP A 382 -16.49 -8.11 32.97
N LYS A 383 -15.90 -6.90 32.97
CA LYS A 383 -15.96 -5.98 31.82
C LYS A 383 -15.33 -6.60 30.56
N VAL A 384 -14.23 -7.34 30.71
CA VAL A 384 -13.58 -8.06 29.59
C VAL A 384 -14.49 -9.16 29.06
N LYS A 385 -15.03 -10.01 29.93
CA LYS A 385 -15.97 -11.08 29.55
C LYS A 385 -17.19 -10.51 28.82
N LEU A 386 -17.84 -9.51 29.42
CA LEU A 386 -19.02 -8.86 28.84
C LEU A 386 -18.75 -8.19 27.50
N SER A 387 -17.65 -7.44 27.40
CA SER A 387 -17.29 -6.74 26.16
C SER A 387 -16.95 -7.72 25.04
N SER A 388 -16.13 -8.73 25.33
CA SER A 388 -15.74 -9.75 24.35
C SER A 388 -16.97 -10.54 23.86
N TRP A 389 -17.86 -10.97 24.75
CA TRP A 389 -19.12 -11.64 24.37
C TRP A 389 -20.01 -10.77 23.47
N LYS A 390 -20.26 -9.51 23.85
CA LYS A 390 -21.08 -8.58 23.05
C LYS A 390 -20.50 -8.39 21.65
N TRP A 391 -19.18 -8.26 21.55
CA TRP A 391 -18.50 -8.08 20.26
C TRP A 391 -18.50 -9.35 19.41
N TYR A 392 -18.40 -10.51 20.04
CA TYR A 392 -18.55 -11.80 19.38
C TYR A 392 -19.95 -11.95 18.76
N LEU A 393 -21.02 -11.72 19.53
CA LEU A 393 -22.39 -11.81 19.02
C LEU A 393 -22.66 -10.79 17.91
N ALA A 394 -22.14 -9.57 18.02
CA ALA A 394 -22.29 -8.56 16.98
C ALA A 394 -21.64 -8.98 15.63
N LYS A 395 -20.64 -9.86 15.66
CA LYS A 395 -20.01 -10.43 14.45
C LYS A 395 -20.57 -11.80 14.05
N ASN A 396 -21.27 -12.48 14.95
CA ASN A 396 -21.84 -13.80 14.76
C ASN A 396 -23.29 -13.83 15.29
N PRO A 397 -24.22 -13.09 14.65
CA PRO A 397 -25.57 -12.87 15.19
C PRO A 397 -26.43 -14.15 15.28
N GLY A 398 -26.07 -15.21 14.54
CA GLY A 398 -26.75 -16.51 14.61
C GLY A 398 -26.13 -17.49 15.61
N SER A 399 -25.17 -17.06 16.43
CA SER A 399 -24.55 -17.94 17.42
C SER A 399 -25.51 -18.16 18.60
N PRO A 400 -25.69 -19.41 19.07
CA PRO A 400 -26.54 -19.70 20.24
C PRO A 400 -25.86 -19.35 21.58
N CYS A 401 -24.58 -18.93 21.57
CA CYS A 401 -23.79 -18.76 22.78
C CYS A 401 -24.35 -17.66 23.70
N SER A 402 -24.95 -18.09 24.80
CA SER A 402 -25.38 -17.25 25.91
C SER A 402 -24.19 -16.63 26.65
N PHE A 403 -24.46 -15.58 27.44
CA PHE A 403 -23.41 -15.00 28.27
C PHE A 403 -22.88 -16.00 29.31
N TYR A 404 -23.75 -16.84 29.88
CA TYR A 404 -23.36 -17.88 30.82
C TYR A 404 -22.37 -18.88 30.20
N GLU A 405 -22.65 -19.39 29.00
CA GLU A 405 -21.73 -20.30 28.29
C GLU A 405 -20.39 -19.61 27.99
N TRP A 406 -20.42 -18.31 27.67
CA TRP A 406 -19.20 -17.53 27.50
C TRP A 406 -18.40 -17.39 28.79
N GLU A 407 -19.04 -17.23 29.94
CA GLU A 407 -18.35 -17.15 31.22
C GLU A 407 -17.74 -18.48 31.66
N VAL A 408 -18.35 -19.60 31.29
CA VAL A 408 -17.90 -20.94 31.71
C VAL A 408 -16.89 -21.52 30.72
N GLN A 409 -17.19 -21.53 29.42
CA GLN A 409 -16.36 -22.14 28.37
C GLN A 409 -16.41 -21.34 27.07
N PRO A 410 -15.79 -20.15 27.02
CA PRO A 410 -15.89 -19.25 25.86
C PRO A 410 -15.29 -19.84 24.59
N ILE A 411 -14.29 -20.73 24.72
CA ILE A 411 -13.62 -21.37 23.58
C ILE A 411 -14.59 -22.21 22.75
N LEU A 412 -15.56 -22.87 23.40
CA LEU A 412 -16.58 -23.67 22.70
C LEU A 412 -17.53 -22.81 21.86
N CYS A 413 -17.74 -21.55 22.25
CA CYS A 413 -18.62 -20.66 21.51
C CYS A 413 -18.07 -20.29 20.13
N TRP A 414 -16.75 -20.39 19.90
CA TRP A 414 -16.15 -20.05 18.60
C TRP A 414 -15.33 -21.18 17.97
N SER A 415 -15.32 -22.37 18.57
CA SER A 415 -14.70 -23.56 17.97
C SER A 415 -15.36 -23.97 16.66
#